data_AF-A0A819V6K9-F1
#
_entry.id   AF-A0A819V6K9-F1
#
_cell.length_a   1.000
_cell.length_b   1.000
_cell.length_c   1.000
_cell.angle_alpha   90.00
_cell.angle_beta   90.00
_cell.angle_gamma   90.00
#
_symmetry.space_group_name_H-M   'P 1'
#
loop_
_entity.id
_entity.type
_entity.pdbx_description
1 polymer ?
#
loop_
_entity_poly.entity_id
_entity_poly.type
_entity_poly.pdbx_seq_one_letter_code
_entity_poly.pdbx_strand_id
1 'polypeptide(L)'
;MNKVGIERSQKSTPRPDVSYKKLPRQVPNQSHSKNNQSAIINVDKESDITEFLNEVDNIQLVIERIDKFTEEIKKIYVTMREPMANSNLEQELDNKTEEIKRLFYEISTKLEKMH
;
A
#
# COMPACT_ATOMS: atom_id res chain seq x y z
N MET A 1 3.91 -0.04 -46.63
CA MET A 1 3.78 -0.53 -45.23
C MET A 1 4.43 0.51 -44.34
N ASN A 2 3.64 1.42 -43.76
CA ASN A 2 4.14 2.53 -42.95
C ASN A 2 3.90 2.24 -41.46
N LYS A 3 4.97 2.25 -40.67
CA LYS A 3 4.93 2.22 -39.20
C LYS A 3 4.55 3.61 -38.71
N VAL A 4 3.46 3.74 -37.96
CA VAL A 4 3.10 4.98 -37.25
C VAL A 4 3.27 4.70 -35.76
N GLY A 5 4.39 5.18 -35.22
CA GLY A 5 4.61 5.25 -33.77
C GLY A 5 3.74 6.35 -33.18
N ILE A 6 3.01 6.02 -32.12
CA ILE A 6 2.18 6.98 -31.37
C ILE A 6 3.01 7.44 -30.18
N GLU A 7 3.75 8.55 -30.36
CA GLU A 7 4.33 9.30 -29.26
C GLU A 7 3.21 10.07 -28.55
N ARG A 8 2.89 9.67 -27.31
CA ARG A 8 1.96 10.41 -26.45
C ARG A 8 2.68 11.61 -25.85
N SER A 9 2.48 12.76 -26.50
CA SER A 9 2.89 14.09 -26.05
C SER A 9 2.29 14.42 -24.68
N GLN A 10 3.16 14.77 -23.72
CA GLN A 10 2.80 15.26 -22.39
C GLN A 10 2.18 16.66 -22.51
N LYS A 11 0.90 16.77 -22.11
CA LYS A 11 0.14 18.02 -22.14
C LYS A 11 0.53 18.88 -20.93
N SER A 12 1.37 19.88 -21.15
CA SER A 12 1.77 20.88 -20.16
C SER A 12 0.60 21.82 -19.85
N THR A 13 0.32 22.04 -18.57
CA THR A 13 -0.66 23.04 -18.13
C THR A 13 -0.07 24.45 -18.23
N PRO A 14 -0.86 25.48 -18.59
CA PRO A 14 -0.35 26.84 -18.72
C PRO A 14 -0.02 27.43 -17.34
N ARG A 15 1.19 27.98 -17.17
CA ARG A 15 1.53 28.79 -16.00
C ARG A 15 0.86 30.17 -16.12
N PRO A 16 0.24 30.69 -15.06
CA PRO A 16 -0.21 32.09 -15.05
C PRO A 16 1.01 33.02 -15.09
N ASP A 17 0.96 34.00 -15.99
CA ASP A 17 1.97 35.05 -16.15
C ASP A 17 1.82 36.07 -15.00
N VAL A 18 2.62 35.91 -13.94
CA VAL A 18 2.64 36.82 -12.80
C VAL A 18 3.80 37.79 -12.98
N SER A 19 3.50 38.98 -13.52
CA SER A 19 4.45 40.08 -13.63
C SER A 19 4.69 40.71 -12.25
N TYR A 20 5.79 40.32 -11.59
CA TYR A 20 6.22 40.95 -10.34
C TYR A 20 6.92 42.29 -10.64
N LYS A 21 6.21 43.41 -10.40
CA LYS A 21 6.84 44.74 -10.33
C LYS A 21 7.86 44.73 -9.17
N LYS A 22 9.14 44.88 -9.50
CA LYS A 22 10.23 45.03 -8.51
C LYS A 22 10.01 46.32 -7.71
N LEU A 23 9.69 46.18 -6.42
CA LEU A 23 9.78 47.28 -5.45
C LEU A 23 11.24 47.45 -4.98
N PRO A 24 11.71 48.67 -4.72
CA PRO A 24 13.11 48.93 -4.37
C PRO A 24 13.43 48.39 -2.97
N ARG A 25 14.62 47.77 -2.82
CA ARG A 25 15.17 47.34 -1.54
C ARG A 25 15.37 48.55 -0.62
N GLN A 26 14.71 48.54 0.53
CA GLN A 26 15.13 49.29 1.71
C GLN A 26 15.37 48.29 2.84
N VAL A 27 16.62 48.17 3.28
CA VAL A 27 16.99 47.59 4.57
C VAL A 27 17.05 48.72 5.58
N PRO A 28 16.28 48.60 6.68
CA PRO A 28 16.77 49.07 7.95
C PRO A 28 16.77 47.92 8.97
N ASN A 29 17.96 47.71 9.53
CA ASN A 29 18.21 46.92 10.72
C ASN A 29 17.19 47.28 11.83
N GLN A 30 16.36 46.33 12.26
CA GLN A 30 15.76 46.35 13.59
C GLN A 30 15.68 44.93 14.14
N SER A 31 16.46 44.73 15.19
CA SER A 31 16.57 43.57 16.05
C SER A 31 15.26 43.31 16.79
N HIS A 32 14.53 42.27 16.39
CA HIS A 32 13.51 41.65 17.22
C HIS A 32 13.73 40.14 17.28
N SER A 33 14.18 39.73 18.46
CA SER A 33 14.09 38.37 18.98
C SER A 33 12.70 37.80 18.73
N LYS A 34 12.59 36.86 17.79
CA LYS A 34 11.52 35.87 17.79
C LYS A 34 12.16 34.53 17.51
N ASN A 35 12.10 33.69 18.54
CA ASN A 35 12.42 32.28 18.53
C ASN A 35 12.19 31.65 17.15
N ASN A 36 13.28 31.38 16.45
CA ASN A 36 13.32 30.31 15.46
C ASN A 36 13.27 29.00 16.25
N GLN A 37 12.09 28.64 16.76
CA GLN A 37 11.76 27.23 16.92
C GLN A 37 11.63 26.69 15.50
N SER A 38 12.77 26.31 14.92
CA SER A 38 12.79 25.26 13.92
C SER A 38 11.89 24.15 14.46
N ALA A 39 10.76 23.92 13.80
CA ALA A 39 9.91 22.79 14.11
C ALA A 39 10.82 21.57 14.03
N ILE A 40 11.18 21.03 15.20
CA ILE A 40 11.73 19.70 15.31
C ILE A 40 10.54 18.83 14.92
N ILE A 41 10.39 18.61 13.61
CA ILE A 41 9.49 17.58 13.11
C ILE A 41 9.99 16.33 13.79
N ASN A 42 9.14 15.78 14.65
CA ASN A 42 9.49 14.71 15.56
C ASN A 42 9.61 13.44 14.70
N VAL A 43 10.78 13.26 14.07
CA VAL A 43 11.09 12.20 13.09
C VAL A 43 10.72 10.82 13.64
N ASP A 44 10.84 10.65 14.96
CA ASP A 44 10.46 9.42 15.66
C ASP A 44 8.98 9.05 15.45
N LYS A 45 8.06 10.03 15.47
CA LYS A 45 6.62 9.78 15.25
C LYS A 45 6.29 9.44 13.80
N GLU A 46 7.05 9.96 12.84
CA GLU A 46 6.84 9.67 11.42
C GLU A 46 7.35 8.27 11.07
N SER A 47 8.43 7.82 11.73
CA SER A 47 8.92 6.45 11.67
C SER A 47 7.88 5.46 12.21
N ASP A 48 7.30 5.73 13.40
CA ASP A 48 6.30 4.86 14.03
C ASP A 48 5.03 4.70 13.17
N ILE A 49 4.55 5.79 12.57
CA ILE A 49 3.38 5.75 11.68
C ILE A 49 3.69 4.95 10.41
N THR A 50 4.90 5.11 9.86
CA THR A 50 5.31 4.37 8.64
C THR A 50 5.37 2.87 8.91
N GLU A 51 5.90 2.46 10.07
CA GLU A 51 5.92 1.04 10.48
C GLU A 51 4.51 0.49 10.67
N PHE A 52 3.62 1.25 11.33
CA PHE A 52 2.21 0.86 11.49
C PHE A 52 1.51 0.66 10.14
N LEU A 53 1.67 1.60 9.21
CA LEU A 53 1.04 1.52 7.88
C LEU A 53 1.58 0.33 7.08
N ASN A 54 2.89 0.07 7.14
CA ASN A 54 3.47 -1.12 6.51
C ASN A 54 2.87 -2.41 7.06
N GLU A 55 2.60 -2.47 8.37
CA GLU A 55 2.00 -3.66 8.98
C GLU A 55 0.53 -3.83 8.59
N VAL A 56 -0.22 -2.73 8.45
CA VAL A 56 -1.58 -2.75 7.88
C VAL A 56 -1.56 -3.30 6.45
N ASP A 57 -0.65 -2.81 5.60
CA ASP A 57 -0.50 -3.27 4.22
C ASP A 57 -0.15 -4.77 4.16
N ASN A 58 0.74 -5.23 5.05
CA ASN A 58 1.06 -6.65 5.17
C ASN A 58 -0.16 -7.49 5.56
N ILE A 59 -0.96 -7.04 6.54
CA ILE A 59 -2.18 -7.74 6.96
C ILE A 59 -3.18 -7.81 5.80
N GLN A 60 -3.33 -6.72 5.03
CA GLN A 60 -4.20 -6.70 3.86
C GLN A 60 -3.78 -7.77 2.82
N LEU A 61 -2.48 -7.86 2.52
CA LEU A 61 -1.97 -8.88 1.58
C LEU A 61 -2.24 -10.31 2.07
N VAL A 62 -2.17 -10.55 3.37
CA VAL A 62 -2.49 -11.87 3.95
C VAL A 62 -3.99 -12.17 3.82
N ILE A 63 -4.86 -11.19 4.04
CA ILE A 63 -6.31 -11.34 3.86
C ILE A 63 -6.65 -11.68 2.40
N GLU A 64 -6.08 -10.95 1.44
CA GLU A 64 -6.27 -11.23 0.00
C GLU A 64 -5.85 -12.66 -0.38
N ARG A 65 -4.80 -13.18 0.27
CA ARG A 65 -4.35 -14.57 0.08
C ARG A 65 -5.32 -15.58 0.69
N ILE A 66 -5.89 -15.31 1.86
CA ILE A 66 -6.94 -16.15 2.47
C ILE A 66 -8.16 -16.22 1.56
N ASP A 67 -8.59 -15.09 0.99
CA ASP A 67 -9.72 -15.04 0.05
C ASP A 67 -9.45 -15.91 -1.18
N LYS A 68 -8.24 -15.81 -1.75
CA LYS A 68 -7.84 -16.65 -2.88
C LYS A 68 -7.90 -18.14 -2.55
N PHE A 69 -7.36 -18.57 -1.41
CA PHE A 69 -7.42 -19.98 -1.01
C PHE A 69 -8.85 -20.43 -0.73
N THR A 70 -9.69 -19.56 -0.16
CA THR A 70 -11.11 -19.85 0.05
C THR A 70 -11.84 -20.11 -1.27
N GLU A 71 -11.58 -19.32 -2.31
CA GLU A 71 -12.16 -19.55 -3.63
C GLU A 71 -11.62 -20.82 -4.30
N GLU A 72 -10.36 -21.17 -4.11
CA GLU A 72 -9.78 -22.42 -4.59
C GLU A 72 -10.41 -23.64 -3.88
N ILE A 73 -10.61 -23.57 -2.56
CA ILE A 73 -11.32 -24.60 -1.79
C ILE A 73 -12.74 -24.81 -2.32
N LYS A 74 -13.49 -23.72 -2.57
CA LYS A 74 -14.83 -23.81 -3.15
C LYS A 74 -14.83 -24.55 -4.49
N LYS A 75 -13.84 -24.27 -5.37
CA LYS A 75 -13.68 -24.97 -6.65
C LYS A 75 -13.39 -26.46 -6.45
N ILE A 76 -12.46 -26.81 -5.57
CA ILE A 76 -12.14 -28.20 -5.25
C ILE A 76 -13.39 -28.94 -4.77
N TYR A 77 -14.16 -28.33 -3.87
CA TYR A 77 -15.37 -28.94 -3.32
C TYR A 77 -16.45 -29.20 -4.38
N VAL A 78 -16.57 -28.32 -5.38
CA VAL A 78 -17.46 -28.53 -6.53
C VAL A 78 -16.96 -29.69 -7.39
N THR A 79 -15.66 -29.71 -7.73
CA THR A 79 -15.05 -30.77 -8.55
C THR A 79 -15.14 -32.14 -7.88
N MET A 80 -14.98 -32.24 -6.57
CA MET A 80 -15.08 -33.50 -5.82
C MET A 80 -16.46 -34.16 -5.89
N ARG A 81 -17.51 -33.41 -6.22
CA ARG A 81 -18.86 -33.96 -6.41
C ARG A 81 -19.05 -34.62 -7.78
N GLU A 82 -18.10 -34.45 -8.69
CA GLU A 82 -18.16 -35.05 -10.02
C GLU A 82 -17.78 -36.54 -9.97
N PRO A 83 -18.47 -37.40 -10.73
CA PRO A 83 -18.30 -38.87 -10.65
C PRO A 83 -16.92 -39.37 -11.13
N MET A 84 -16.07 -38.50 -11.67
CA MET A 84 -14.70 -38.79 -12.13
C MET A 84 -13.65 -37.93 -11.40
N ALA A 85 -13.98 -37.42 -10.22
CA ALA A 85 -13.06 -36.60 -9.44
C ALA A 85 -11.76 -37.37 -9.09
N ASN A 86 -10.61 -36.71 -9.30
CA ASN A 86 -9.29 -37.29 -9.05
C ASN A 86 -9.02 -37.50 -7.55
N SER A 87 -8.24 -38.53 -7.19
CA SER A 87 -7.93 -38.90 -5.81
C SER A 87 -7.10 -37.87 -5.02
N ASN A 88 -6.47 -36.89 -5.68
CA ASN A 88 -5.57 -35.94 -5.02
C ASN A 88 -6.28 -34.68 -4.51
N LEU A 89 -7.58 -34.55 -4.75
CA LEU A 89 -8.35 -33.35 -4.37
C LEU A 89 -8.55 -33.22 -2.85
N GLU A 90 -8.66 -34.33 -2.11
CA GLU A 90 -8.73 -34.30 -0.64
C GLU A 90 -7.45 -33.74 -0.04
N GLN A 91 -6.30 -34.21 -0.51
CA GLN A 91 -5.00 -33.70 -0.03
C GLN A 91 -4.82 -32.23 -0.38
N GLU A 92 -5.26 -31.79 -1.56
CA GLU A 92 -5.19 -30.38 -1.94
C GLU A 92 -6.11 -29.52 -1.06
N LEU A 93 -7.31 -30.01 -0.72
CA LEU A 93 -8.24 -29.36 0.20
C LEU A 93 -7.63 -29.20 1.60
N ASP A 94 -7.04 -30.26 2.15
CA ASP A 94 -6.38 -30.26 3.45
C ASP A 94 -5.22 -29.26 3.48
N ASN A 95 -4.35 -29.29 2.46
CA ASN A 95 -3.21 -28.38 2.35
C ASN A 95 -3.65 -26.91 2.34
N LYS A 96 -4.69 -26.56 1.55
CA LYS A 96 -5.19 -25.17 1.51
C LYS A 96 -5.87 -24.76 2.81
N THR A 97 -6.55 -25.70 3.47
CA THR A 97 -7.20 -25.44 4.76
C THR A 97 -6.17 -25.16 5.86
N GLU A 98 -5.10 -25.96 5.92
CA GLU A 98 -3.99 -25.72 6.85
C GLU A 98 -3.27 -24.40 6.59
N GLU A 99 -3.07 -24.05 5.31
CA GLU A 99 -2.48 -22.76 4.94
C GLU A 99 -3.38 -21.59 5.40
N ILE A 100 -4.70 -21.67 5.22
CA ILE A 100 -5.63 -20.65 5.75
C ILE A 100 -5.49 -20.51 7.28
N LYS A 101 -5.45 -21.62 8.03
CA LYS A 101 -5.27 -21.57 9.50
C LYS A 101 -3.96 -20.88 9.88
N ARG A 102 -2.87 -21.17 9.15
CA ARG A 102 -1.57 -20.55 9.36
C ARG A 102 -1.61 -19.04 9.12
N LEU A 103 -2.25 -18.61 8.03
CA LEU A 103 -2.41 -17.18 7.71
C LEU A 103 -3.27 -16.46 8.76
N PHE A 104 -4.33 -17.09 9.27
CA PHE A 104 -5.09 -16.53 10.39
C PHE A 104 -4.23 -16.34 11.64
N TYR A 105 -3.41 -17.32 11.99
CA TYR A 105 -2.49 -17.21 13.12
C TYR A 105 -1.47 -16.07 12.92
N GLU A 106 -0.95 -15.91 11.70
CA GLU A 106 -0.07 -14.80 11.35
C GLU A 106 -0.75 -13.45 11.57
N ILE A 107 -1.96 -13.25 11.04
CA ILE A 107 -2.74 -12.02 11.24
C ILE A 107 -2.94 -11.74 12.73
N SER A 108 -3.41 -12.74 13.51
CA SER A 108 -3.65 -12.57 14.94
C SER A 108 -2.38 -12.13 15.68
N THR A 109 -1.25 -12.75 15.37
CA THR A 109 0.04 -12.40 15.98
C THR A 109 0.48 -10.98 15.62
N LYS A 110 0.23 -10.54 14.38
CA LYS A 110 0.54 -9.18 13.94
C LYS A 110 -0.34 -8.15 14.64
N LEU A 111 -1.64 -8.40 14.70
CA LEU A 111 -2.60 -7.53 15.40
C LEU A 111 -2.30 -7.39 16.90
N GLU A 112 -1.87 -8.47 17.56
CA GLU A 112 -1.46 -8.42 18.97
C GLU A 112 -0.22 -7.55 19.20
N LYS A 113 0.72 -7.50 18.24
CA LYS A 113 1.93 -6.67 18.32
C LYS A 113 1.69 -5.20 18.03
N MET A 114 0.59 -4.87 17.35
CA MET A 114 0.19 -3.49 17.03
C MET A 114 -0.54 -2.80 18.18
N HIS A 115 -0.90 -3.54 19.24
CA HIS A 115 -1.55 -3.06 20.46
C HIS A 115 -0.54 -2.62 21.53
#